data_AF-Q9XAW3-F1
#
_entry.id   AF-Q9XAW3-F1
#
_cell.length_a   1.000
_cell.length_b   1.000
_cell.length_c   1.000
_cell.angle_alpha   90.00
_cell.angle_beta   90.00
_cell.angle_gamma   90.00
#
_symmetry.space_group_name_H-M   'P 1'
#
loop_
_entity.id
_entity.type
_entity.pdbx_description
1 polymer ?
#
loop_
_entity_poly.entity_id
_entity_poly.type
_entity_poly.pdbx_seq_one_letter_code
_entity_poly.pdbx_strand_id
1 'polypeptide(L)'
;MMRWRYDENRADFRPAAPGEIEADPDALYIIQRGDVLMVREDGHERPMPERLEVAGVTFDREQFEGTHPLSLRAEMRRDGQWAREQLQARDRGEVSLPLELPIWVTKGEPE
;
A
#
# COMPACT_ATOMS: atom_id res chain seq x y z
N MET A 1 -4.85 14.42 -9.45
CA MET A 1 -6.04 13.55 -9.51
C MET A 1 -5.56 12.14 -9.82
N MET A 2 -5.43 11.33 -8.78
CA MET A 2 -5.03 9.93 -8.88
C MET A 2 -6.29 9.07 -9.07
N ARG A 3 -6.15 7.96 -9.80
CA ARG A 3 -7.25 7.01 -10.05
C ARG A 3 -6.72 5.60 -9.98
N TRP A 4 -7.53 4.70 -9.46
CA TRP A 4 -7.25 3.28 -9.40
C TRP A 4 -8.43 2.50 -9.95
N ARG A 5 -8.13 1.38 -10.59
CA ARG A 5 -9.10 0.40 -11.10
C ARG A 5 -8.85 -0.90 -10.35
N TYR A 6 -9.93 -1.55 -9.93
CA TYR A 6 -9.85 -2.89 -9.38
C TYR A 6 -9.48 -3.88 -10.49
N ASP A 7 -8.42 -4.65 -10.27
CA ASP A 7 -8.00 -5.74 -11.13
C ASP A 7 -8.49 -7.06 -10.53
N GLU A 8 -9.56 -7.61 -11.09
CA GLU A 8 -10.18 -8.86 -10.63
C GLU A 8 -9.20 -10.04 -10.65
N ASN A 9 -8.23 -10.06 -11.59
CA ASN A 9 -7.27 -11.16 -11.69
C ASN A 9 -6.24 -11.12 -10.54
N ARG A 10 -5.96 -9.92 -10.03
CA ARG A 10 -4.98 -9.71 -8.96
C ARG A 10 -5.63 -9.52 -7.59
N ALA A 11 -6.95 -9.36 -7.57
CA ALA A 11 -7.74 -8.95 -6.41
C ALA A 11 -7.13 -7.71 -5.72
N ASP A 12 -6.72 -6.72 -6.51
CA ASP A 12 -5.94 -5.56 -6.04
C ASP A 12 -6.24 -4.31 -6.89
N PHE A 13 -5.99 -3.12 -6.33
CA PHE A 13 -6.17 -1.86 -7.04
C PHE A 13 -4.89 -1.43 -7.75
N ARG A 14 -4.97 -1.28 -9.08
CA ARG A 14 -3.88 -0.74 -9.90
C ARG A 14 -4.15 0.71 -10.32
N PRO A 15 -3.13 1.53 -10.59
CA PRO A 15 -3.33 2.84 -11.21
C PRO A 15 -4.12 2.70 -12.52
N ALA A 16 -5.10 3.58 -12.70
CA ALA A 16 -5.96 3.62 -13.87
C ALA A 16 -5.60 4.78 -14.80
N ALA A 17 -5.57 4.53 -16.10
CA ALA A 17 -5.37 5.58 -17.09
C ALA A 17 -6.65 6.42 -17.28
N PRO A 18 -6.55 7.67 -17.78
CA PRO A 18 -7.68 8.57 -17.83
C PRO A 18 -8.90 8.08 -18.60
N GLY A 19 -8.66 7.41 -19.74
CA GLY A 19 -9.72 6.90 -20.62
C GLY A 19 -10.26 5.53 -20.22
N GLU A 20 -9.71 4.86 -19.20
CA GLU A 20 -10.24 3.54 -18.79
C GLU A 20 -11.65 3.64 -18.19
N ILE A 21 -11.93 4.72 -17.47
CA ILE A 21 -13.26 4.97 -16.87
C ILE A 21 -14.33 5.17 -17.96
N GLU A 22 -13.96 5.80 -19.07
CA GLU A 22 -14.88 6.01 -20.20
C GLU A 22 -15.06 4.73 -21.01
N ALA A 23 -14.01 3.92 -21.13
CA ALA A 23 -14.04 2.64 -21.83
C ALA A 23 -14.83 1.57 -21.08
N ASP A 24 -14.84 1.62 -19.75
CA ASP A 24 -15.52 0.65 -18.90
C ASP A 24 -16.10 1.36 -17.67
N PRO A 25 -17.34 1.88 -17.78
CA PRO A 25 -17.99 2.64 -16.71
C PRO A 25 -18.53 1.78 -15.56
N ASP A 26 -18.67 0.47 -15.78
CA ASP A 26 -19.25 -0.48 -14.82
C ASP A 26 -18.20 -1.07 -13.87
N ALA A 27 -16.92 -1.05 -14.28
CA ALA A 27 -15.81 -1.46 -13.42
C ALA A 27 -15.70 -0.62 -12.14
N LEU A 28 -15.07 -1.21 -11.11
CA LEU A 28 -14.83 -0.56 -9.83
C LEU A 28 -13.59 0.35 -9.88
N TYR A 29 -13.78 1.61 -9.56
CA TYR A 29 -12.72 2.62 -9.49
C TYR A 29 -12.66 3.32 -8.14
N ILE A 30 -11.46 3.73 -7.76
CA ILE A 30 -11.22 4.72 -6.70
C ILE A 30 -10.68 5.98 -7.37
N ILE A 31 -11.25 7.14 -7.04
CA ILE A 31 -10.96 8.43 -7.66
C ILE A 31 -10.62 9.43 -6.56
N GLN A 32 -9.40 9.98 -6.60
CA GLN A 32 -8.96 11.03 -5.67
C GLN A 32 -9.24 12.42 -6.26
N ARG A 33 -10.16 13.15 -5.62
CA ARG A 33 -10.52 14.53 -5.94
C ARG A 33 -10.09 15.44 -4.78
N GLY A 34 -8.87 15.97 -4.88
CA GLY A 34 -8.25 16.71 -3.75
C GLY A 34 -8.05 15.76 -2.57
N ASP A 35 -8.56 16.13 -1.41
CA ASP A 35 -8.52 15.33 -0.17
C ASP A 35 -9.64 14.29 -0.06
N VAL A 36 -10.56 14.24 -1.03
CA VAL A 36 -11.70 13.33 -1.00
C VAL A 36 -11.45 12.15 -1.92
N LEU A 37 -11.58 10.94 -1.37
CA LEU A 37 -11.63 9.70 -2.14
C LEU A 37 -13.07 9.31 -2.43
N MET A 38 -13.34 9.02 -3.70
CA MET A 38 -14.62 8.57 -4.18
C MET A 38 -14.47 7.16 -4.74
N VAL A 39 -15.38 6.27 -4.38
CA VAL A 39 -15.54 4.96 -5.01
C VAL A 39 -16.59 5.10 -6.10
N ARG A 40 -16.28 4.62 -7.30
CA ARG A 40 -17.22 4.51 -8.40
C ARG A 40 -17.43 3.04 -8.74
N GLU A 41 -18.67 2.58 -8.65
CA GLU A 41 -19.08 1.20 -8.89
C GLU A 41 -20.42 1.24 -9.64
N ASP A 42 -20.58 0.46 -10.72
CA ASP A 42 -21.85 0.39 -11.48
C ASP A 42 -22.36 1.79 -11.89
N GLY A 43 -21.45 2.69 -12.30
CA GLY A 43 -21.78 4.08 -12.62
C GLY A 43 -22.16 4.99 -11.44
N HIS A 44 -22.27 4.47 -10.22
CA HIS A 44 -22.57 5.23 -9.01
C HIS A 44 -21.30 5.70 -8.30
N GLU A 45 -21.21 7.01 -8.01
CA GLU A 45 -20.12 7.59 -7.23
C GLU A 45 -20.57 7.80 -5.77
N ARG A 46 -19.75 7.33 -4.82
CA ARG A 46 -19.96 7.53 -3.37
C ARG A 46 -18.64 7.84 -2.67
N PRO A 47 -18.65 8.53 -1.53
CA PRO A 47 -17.42 8.72 -0.75
C PRO A 47 -16.86 7.36 -0.31
N MET A 48 -15.54 7.22 -0.34
CA MET A 48 -14.87 6.00 0.09
C MET A 48 -15.06 5.82 1.60
N PRO A 49 -15.60 4.68 2.07
CA PRO A 49 -15.63 4.35 3.49
C PRO A 49 -14.20 4.13 4.01
N GLU A 50 -14.00 4.15 5.33
CA GLU A 50 -12.68 3.88 5.95
C GLU A 50 -12.13 2.51 5.55
N ARG A 51 -13.01 1.52 5.38
CA ARG A 51 -12.70 0.19 4.89
C ARG A 51 -13.66 -0.20 3.77
N LEU A 52 -13.12 -0.54 2.61
CA LEU A 52 -13.86 -1.00 1.45
C LEU A 52 -13.61 -2.51 1.27
N GLU A 53 -14.66 -3.32 1.27
CA GLU A 53 -14.57 -4.74 0.96
C GLU A 53 -14.93 -4.98 -0.50
N VAL A 54 -14.06 -5.67 -1.24
CA VAL A 54 -14.25 -6.01 -2.65
C VAL A 54 -13.87 -7.47 -2.85
N ALA A 55 -14.82 -8.28 -3.33
CA ALA A 55 -14.63 -9.72 -3.53
C ALA A 55 -14.01 -10.47 -2.32
N GLY A 56 -14.36 -10.03 -1.09
CA GLY A 56 -13.83 -10.61 0.16
C GLY A 56 -12.45 -10.10 0.58
N VAL A 57 -11.88 -9.12 -0.13
CA VAL A 57 -10.64 -8.44 0.24
C VAL A 57 -10.95 -7.06 0.80
N THR A 58 -10.41 -6.74 1.98
CA THR A 58 -10.60 -5.43 2.61
C THR A 58 -9.46 -4.47 2.25
N PHE A 59 -9.82 -3.27 1.84
CA PHE A 59 -8.92 -2.17 1.52
C PHE A 59 -9.19 -0.97 2.42
N ASP A 60 -8.14 -0.48 3.07
CA ASP A 60 -8.23 0.70 3.92
C ASP A 60 -8.10 1.97 3.08
N ARG A 61 -8.90 2.97 3.44
CA ARG A 61 -8.92 4.29 2.79
C ARG A 61 -7.55 4.97 2.81
N GLU A 62 -6.81 4.80 3.90
CA GLU A 62 -5.45 5.34 4.09
C GLU A 62 -4.47 4.89 2.98
N GLN A 63 -4.70 3.72 2.37
CA GLN A 63 -3.87 3.21 1.25
C GLN A 63 -3.97 4.11 0.00
N PHE A 64 -4.99 4.96 -0.08
CA PHE A 64 -5.27 5.84 -1.22
C PHE A 64 -5.23 7.33 -0.86
N GLU A 65 -5.24 7.72 0.43
CA GLU A 65 -5.34 9.12 0.88
C GLU A 65 -4.03 9.91 0.80
N GLY A 66 -2.88 9.24 0.93
CA GLY A 66 -1.62 9.95 1.13
C GLY A 66 -0.41 9.21 0.58
N THR A 67 0.55 10.01 0.10
CA THR A 67 1.83 9.74 -0.57
C THR A 67 2.70 8.62 0.06
N HIS A 68 2.26 7.36 0.08
CA HIS A 68 3.18 6.23 0.18
C HIS A 68 3.47 5.72 -1.22
N PRO A 69 4.64 6.03 -1.82
CA PRO A 69 5.04 5.49 -3.12
C PRO A 69 5.28 3.97 -3.10
N LEU A 70 5.00 3.28 -1.99
CA LEU A 70 5.14 1.83 -1.86
C LEU A 70 4.06 1.32 -0.92
N SER A 71 3.25 0.36 -1.39
CA SER A 71 2.41 -0.46 -0.52
C SER A 71 3.25 -0.99 0.66
N LEU A 72 2.67 -1.23 1.85
CA LEU A 72 3.38 -1.84 2.99
C LEU A 72 4.22 -3.08 2.60
N ARG A 73 3.75 -3.85 1.62
CA ARG A 73 4.48 -4.99 1.02
C ARG A 73 5.72 -4.59 0.22
N ALA A 74 5.65 -3.47 -0.49
CA ALA A 74 6.76 -2.90 -1.26
C ALA A 74 7.73 -2.15 -0.35
N GLU A 75 7.26 -1.56 0.76
CA GLU A 75 8.09 -1.04 1.84
C GLU A 75 8.83 -2.17 2.55
N MET A 76 8.15 -3.23 3.00
CA MET A 76 8.78 -4.43 3.56
C MET A 76 9.76 -5.11 2.60
N ARG A 77 9.50 -5.08 1.29
CA ARG A 77 10.43 -5.60 0.28
C ARG A 77 11.66 -4.71 0.13
N ARG A 78 11.51 -3.39 0.31
CA ARG A 78 12.61 -2.40 0.33
C ARG A 78 13.43 -2.51 1.63
N ASP A 79 12.78 -2.63 2.78
CA ASP A 79 13.42 -2.92 4.07
C ASP A 79 14.16 -4.27 4.06
N GLY A 80 13.56 -5.29 3.42
CA GLY A 80 14.22 -6.58 3.20
C GLY A 80 15.43 -6.50 2.27
N GLN A 81 15.50 -5.51 1.37
CA GLN A 81 16.69 -5.23 0.56
C GLN A 81 17.74 -4.47 1.38
N TRP A 82 17.35 -3.46 2.15
CA TRP A 82 18.25 -2.72 3.04
C TRP A 82 18.90 -3.63 4.11
N ALA A 83 18.14 -4.55 4.71
CA ALA A 83 18.67 -5.54 5.64
C ALA A 83 19.70 -6.50 4.98
N ARG A 84 19.49 -6.87 3.70
CA ARG A 84 20.42 -7.70 2.94
C ARG A 84 21.66 -6.93 2.49
N GLU A 85 21.51 -5.67 2.12
CA GLU A 85 22.62 -4.76 1.79
C GLU A 85 23.47 -4.43 3.01
N GLN A 86 22.86 -4.24 4.19
CA GLN A 86 23.60 -4.10 5.45
C GLN A 86 24.38 -5.37 5.83
N LEU A 87 23.80 -6.55 5.63
CA LEU A 87 24.51 -7.82 5.83
C LEU A 87 25.66 -8.00 4.82
N GLN A 88 25.49 -7.60 3.55
CA GLN A 88 26.58 -7.61 2.55
C GLN A 88 27.65 -6.55 2.81
N ALA A 89 27.28 -5.34 3.24
CA ALA A 89 28.22 -4.28 3.61
C ALA A 89 29.05 -4.66 4.85
N ARG A 90 28.45 -5.45 5.75
CA ARG A 90 29.12 -6.01 6.93
C ARG A 90 30.08 -7.15 6.57
N ASP A 91 29.76 -7.96 5.57
CA ASP A 91 30.68 -8.98 5.02
C ASP A 91 31.89 -8.35 4.28
N ARG A 92 31.71 -7.14 3.74
CA ARG A 92 32.76 -6.36 3.05
C ARG A 92 33.61 -5.47 3.96
N GLY A 93 33.31 -5.38 5.26
CA GLY A 93 34.15 -4.70 6.26
C GLY A 93 34.15 -3.16 6.21
N GLU A 94 33.10 -2.51 5.72
CA GLU A 94 33.06 -1.05 5.52
C GLU A 94 31.92 -0.34 6.27
N VAL A 95 31.56 -0.70 7.50
CA VAL A 95 30.85 0.25 8.39
C VAL A 95 31.27 0.02 9.84
N SER A 96 31.98 1.00 10.39
CA SER A 96 32.18 1.16 11.83
C SER A 96 31.13 2.15 12.34
N LEU A 97 30.61 1.87 13.54
CA LEU A 97 29.89 2.75 14.48
C LEU A 97 28.41 2.43 14.79
N PRO A 98 27.96 2.70 16.04
CA PRO A 98 27.42 1.65 16.91
C PRO A 98 25.93 1.83 17.28
N LEU A 99 25.36 0.72 17.75
CA LEU A 99 24.24 0.53 18.69
C LEU A 99 23.46 1.79 19.11
N GLU A 100 22.20 1.92 18.66
CA GLU A 100 21.01 2.23 19.48
C GLU A 100 19.74 1.81 18.69
N LEU A 101 19.27 0.57 18.88
CA LEU A 101 17.92 0.17 18.46
C LEU A 101 17.05 0.10 19.72
N PRO A 102 15.89 0.80 19.78
CA PRO A 102 14.96 0.65 20.89
C PRO A 102 14.31 -0.74 20.82
N ILE A 103 14.61 -1.56 21.82
CA ILE A 103 14.10 -2.92 21.99
C ILE A 103 12.62 -2.85 22.37
N TRP A 104 11.73 -3.13 21.41
CA TRP A 104 10.38 -3.61 21.72
C TRP A 104 10.31 -5.09 21.36
N VAL A 105 10.71 -5.95 22.30
CA VAL A 105 10.17 -7.31 22.41
C VAL A 105 9.87 -7.55 23.88
N THR A 106 8.58 -7.58 24.18
CA THR A 106 8.05 -8.04 25.45
C THR A 106 7.90 -9.56 25.43
N LYS A 107 7.92 -10.13 26.64
CA LYS A 107 7.46 -11.45 27.09
C LYS A 107 8.40 -12.67 27.01
N GLY A 108 8.70 -13.18 28.20
CA GLY A 108 9.02 -14.59 28.42
C GLY A 108 9.72 -14.91 29.75
N GLU A 109 9.13 -14.57 30.91
CA GLU A 109 9.37 -15.35 32.15
C GLU A 109 8.70 -16.74 31.98
N PRO A 110 9.17 -17.86 32.58
CA PRO A 110 9.44 -17.94 34.03
C PRO A 110 10.55 -18.90 34.53
N GLU A 111 10.80 -18.76 35.84
CA GLU A 111 11.52 -19.58 36.84
C GLU A 111 13.06 -19.72 36.79
#